data_AF-A0A416DE04-F1
#
_entry.id   AF-A0A416DE04-F1
#
_cell.length_a   1.000
_cell.length_b   1.000
_cell.length_c   1.000
_cell.angle_alpha   90.00
_cell.angle_beta   90.00
_cell.angle_gamma   90.00
#
_symmetry.space_group_name_H-M   'P 1'
#
loop_
_entity.id
_entity.type
_entity.pdbx_description
1 polymer ?
#
loop_
_entity_poly.entity_id
_entity_poly.type
_entity_poly.pdbx_seq_one_letter_code
_entity_poly.pdbx_strand_id
1 'polypeptide(L)'
;MKINEIKALDYQTDGDLLTIPFAETSVEAVLALDSAVLTVKTDAGDPVEVLAGYALKTATVAAADPTSVTAVYTRAVDGTAAALDTISARLVESEKENKLLKAQVSAATERSDFIEDCIAEMAVQVYNDEV
;
A
#
# COMPACT_ATOMS: atom_id res chain seq x y z
N MET A 1 3.93 -8.80 -9.72
CA MET A 1 4.02 -7.99 -8.48
C MET A 1 4.90 -6.78 -8.74
N LYS A 2 4.82 -5.76 -7.88
CA LYS A 2 5.64 -4.55 -7.99
C LYS A 2 6.29 -4.21 -6.65
N ILE A 3 7.50 -3.67 -6.69
CA ILE A 3 8.19 -3.12 -5.52
C ILE A 3 8.55 -1.67 -5.84
N ASN A 4 8.02 -0.73 -5.06
CA ASN A 4 8.13 0.73 -5.31
C ASN A 4 7.82 1.08 -6.78
N GLU A 5 6.71 0.55 -7.30
CA GLU A 5 6.22 0.72 -8.69
C GLU A 5 7.05 0.05 -9.79
N ILE A 6 8.18 -0.60 -9.47
CA ILE A 6 8.96 -1.37 -10.44
C ILE A 6 8.51 -2.83 -10.45
N LYS A 7 8.38 -3.42 -11.64
CA LYS A 7 8.01 -4.82 -11.79
C LYS A 7 9.09 -5.73 -11.20
N ALA A 8 8.68 -6.58 -10.26
CA ALA A 8 9.52 -7.58 -9.63
C ALA A 8 8.96 -8.97 -9.90
N LEU A 9 9.85 -9.95 -10.07
CA LEU A 9 9.47 -11.34 -10.28
C LEU A 9 9.15 -12.01 -8.94
N ASP A 10 9.97 -11.75 -7.93
CA ASP A 10 9.82 -12.25 -6.57
C ASP A 10 10.69 -11.43 -5.61
N TYR A 11 10.70 -11.78 -4.33
CA TYR A 11 11.71 -11.35 -3.37
C TYR A 11 12.04 -12.47 -2.39
N GLN A 12 13.29 -12.54 -1.96
CA GLN A 12 13.74 -13.53 -0.98
C GLN A 12 14.55 -12.84 0.12
N THR A 13 14.24 -13.18 1.37
CA THR A 13 15.02 -12.80 2.54
C THR A 13 15.88 -13.98 3.00
N ASP A 14 17.17 -13.72 3.23
CA ASP A 14 18.12 -14.68 3.79
C ASP A 14 18.98 -13.98 4.85
N GLY A 15 18.60 -14.16 6.11
CA GLY A 15 19.18 -13.43 7.24
C GLY A 15 19.02 -11.92 7.07
N ASP A 16 20.14 -11.21 6.96
CA ASP A 16 20.17 -9.76 6.77
C ASP A 16 20.11 -9.32 5.29
N LEU A 17 20.09 -10.27 4.35
CA LEU A 17 20.04 -9.99 2.92
C LEU A 17 18.61 -10.07 2.38
N LEU A 18 18.29 -9.15 1.49
CA LEU A 18 17.07 -9.14 0.70
C LEU A 18 17.45 -9.13 -0.78
N THR A 19 17.01 -10.13 -1.53
CA THR A 19 17.27 -10.25 -2.98
C THR A 19 15.98 -10.02 -3.75
N ILE A 20 16.03 -9.13 -4.73
CA ILE A 20 14.88 -8.76 -5.58
C ILE A 20 15.28 -8.85 -7.05
N PRO A 21 14.80 -9.87 -7.80
CA PRO A 21 14.84 -9.88 -9.25
C PRO A 21 13.78 -8.93 -9.84
N PHE A 22 14.22 -7.81 -10.38
CA PHE A 22 13.41 -6.90 -11.19
C PHE A 22 13.39 -7.28 -12.67
N ALA A 23 12.28 -6.98 -13.32
CA ALA A 23 12.07 -7.16 -14.76
C ALA A 23 11.60 -5.85 -15.39
N GLU A 24 11.86 -5.68 -16.69
CA GLU A 24 11.41 -4.50 -17.45
C GLU A 24 11.92 -3.17 -16.86
N THR A 25 13.13 -3.17 -16.27
CA THR A 25 13.71 -1.99 -15.61
C THR A 25 15.20 -1.86 -15.88
N SER A 26 15.75 -0.65 -15.76
CA SER A 26 17.19 -0.42 -15.89
C SER A 26 17.89 -0.43 -14.53
N VAL A 27 19.21 -0.62 -14.52
CA VAL A 27 20.00 -0.59 -13.29
C VAL A 27 20.00 0.79 -12.64
N GLU A 28 19.96 1.85 -13.45
CA GLU A 28 19.88 3.23 -12.98
C GLU A 28 18.58 3.49 -12.22
N ALA A 29 17.46 2.93 -12.69
CA ALA A 29 16.18 3.03 -12.00
C ALA A 29 16.22 2.32 -10.63
N VAL A 30 16.86 1.15 -10.56
CA VAL A 30 17.05 0.39 -9.32
C VAL A 30 17.99 1.12 -8.35
N LEU A 31 19.05 1.76 -8.85
CA LEU A 31 20.00 2.55 -8.05
C LEU A 31 19.38 3.84 -7.50
N ALA A 32 18.42 4.42 -8.21
CA ALA A 32 17.71 5.62 -7.79
C ALA A 32 16.54 5.34 -6.83
N LEU A 33 16.22 4.07 -6.60
CA LEU A 33 15.08 3.65 -5.78
C LEU A 33 15.35 3.91 -4.29
N ASP A 34 14.36 4.45 -3.59
CA ASP A 34 14.43 4.62 -2.15
C ASP A 34 14.39 3.25 -1.45
N SER A 35 15.56 2.77 -1.03
CA SER A 35 15.71 1.48 -0.36
C SER A 35 15.35 1.52 1.12
N ALA A 36 15.16 2.71 1.71
CA ALA A 36 14.83 2.82 3.13
C ALA A 36 13.48 2.16 3.43
N VAL A 37 12.51 2.31 2.51
CA VAL A 37 11.20 1.66 2.56
C VAL A 37 10.83 1.10 1.18
N LEU A 38 10.85 -0.22 1.06
CA LEU A 38 10.42 -0.96 -0.11
C LEU A 38 8.97 -1.42 0.09
N THR A 39 8.05 -0.93 -0.73
CA THR A 39 6.62 -1.28 -0.66
C THR A 39 6.31 -2.34 -1.73
N VAL A 40 5.93 -3.53 -1.30
CA VAL A 40 5.50 -4.64 -2.16
C VAL A 40 4.01 -4.50 -2.45
N LYS A 41 3.64 -4.56 -3.73
CA LYS A 41 2.26 -4.47 -4.21
C LYS A 41 1.93 -5.60 -5.17
N THR A 42 0.65 -5.98 -5.22
CA THR A 42 0.12 -6.83 -6.29
C THR A 42 0.21 -6.10 -7.64
N ASP A 43 0.02 -6.82 -8.75
CA ASP A 43 -0.05 -6.17 -10.07
C ASP A 43 -1.25 -5.22 -10.22
N ALA A 44 -2.30 -5.43 -9.41
CA ALA A 44 -3.46 -4.55 -9.29
C ALA A 44 -3.19 -3.30 -8.44
N GLY A 45 -2.05 -3.24 -7.73
CA GLY A 45 -1.64 -2.10 -6.91
C GLY A 45 -1.99 -2.22 -5.43
N ASP A 46 -2.56 -3.33 -5.00
CA ASP A 46 -2.89 -3.55 -3.58
C ASP A 46 -1.61 -3.76 -2.77
N PRO A 47 -1.46 -3.10 -1.60
CA PRO A 47 -0.30 -3.29 -0.74
C PRO A 47 -0.28 -4.70 -0.16
N VAL A 48 0.88 -5.36 -0.25
CA VAL A 48 1.11 -6.71 0.28
C VAL A 48 1.97 -6.64 1.54
N GLU A 49 3.13 -5.99 1.45
CA GLU A 49 4.11 -5.93 2.52
C GLU A 49 4.97 -4.67 2.41
N VAL A 50 5.54 -4.24 3.54
CA VAL A 50 6.52 -3.14 3.60
C VAL A 50 7.82 -3.69 4.19
N LEU A 51 8.90 -3.65 3.41
CA LEU A 51 10.24 -4.06 3.80
C LEU A 51 11.06 -2.80 4.08
N ALA A 52 11.49 -2.62 5.33
CA ALA A 52 12.10 -1.37 5.80
C ALA A 52 13.49 -1.58 6.40
N GLY A 53 14.32 -0.52 6.36
CA GLY A 53 15.65 -0.51 6.96
C GLY A 53 16.68 -1.32 6.18
N TYR A 54 16.57 -1.29 4.86
CA TYR A 54 17.53 -1.91 3.94
C TYR A 54 18.32 -0.85 3.19
N ALA A 55 19.57 -1.15 2.86
CA ALA A 55 20.39 -0.37 1.94
C ALA A 55 20.78 -1.24 0.76
N LEU A 56 20.76 -0.65 -0.44
CA LEU A 56 21.19 -1.35 -1.65
C LEU A 56 22.68 -1.69 -1.55
N LYS A 57 23.00 -2.98 -1.70
CA LYS A 57 24.37 -3.51 -1.64
C LYS A 57 24.93 -3.70 -3.05
N THR A 58 24.18 -4.36 -3.93
CA THR A 58 24.55 -4.59 -5.32
C THR A 58 23.34 -4.57 -6.23
N ALA A 59 23.51 -4.11 -7.46
CA ALA A 59 22.56 -4.32 -8.55
C ALA A 59 23.30 -4.95 -9.72
N THR A 60 22.82 -6.09 -10.20
CA THR A 60 23.46 -6.87 -11.27
C THR A 60 22.52 -7.00 -12.45
N VAL A 61 23.01 -6.65 -13.63
CA VAL A 61 22.26 -6.72 -14.89
C VAL A 61 22.56 -8.05 -15.59
N ALA A 62 21.53 -8.73 -16.08
CA ALA A 62 21.72 -9.92 -16.89
C ALA A 62 22.35 -9.55 -18.24
N ALA A 63 23.45 -10.21 -18.61
CA ALA A 63 24.12 -9.94 -19.88
C ALA A 63 23.24 -10.24 -21.12
N ALA A 64 22.30 -11.19 -20.98
CA ALA A 64 21.38 -11.58 -22.03
C ALA A 64 20.18 -10.62 -22.16
N ASP A 65 19.84 -9.88 -21.10
CA ASP A 65 18.71 -8.97 -21.06
C ASP A 65 19.03 -7.77 -20.16
N PRO A 66 19.34 -6.59 -20.73
CA PRO A 66 19.70 -5.40 -19.95
C PRO A 66 18.54 -4.84 -19.12
N THR A 67 17.32 -5.35 -19.31
CA THR A 67 16.13 -4.97 -18.54
C THR A 67 15.83 -5.91 -17.36
N SER A 68 16.64 -6.96 -17.19
CA SER A 68 16.59 -7.87 -16.05
C SER A 68 17.69 -7.51 -15.06
N VAL A 69 17.29 -7.03 -13.88
CA VAL A 69 18.19 -6.51 -12.85
C VAL A 69 17.93 -7.24 -11.54
N THR A 70 18.94 -7.89 -10.98
CA THR A 70 18.87 -8.47 -9.64
C THR A 70 19.51 -7.53 -8.64
N ALA A 71 18.71 -7.00 -7.71
CA ALA A 71 19.18 -6.17 -6.62
C ALA A 71 19.36 -7.01 -5.34
N VAL A 72 20.44 -6.77 -4.62
CA VAL A 72 20.67 -7.31 -3.28
C VAL A 72 20.79 -6.15 -2.33
N TYR A 73 20.01 -6.21 -1.26
CA TYR A 73 20.01 -5.25 -0.18
C TYR A 73 20.50 -5.91 1.11
N THR A 74 21.01 -5.10 2.03
CA THR A 74 21.43 -5.54 3.36
C THR A 74 20.74 -4.70 4.42
N ARG A 75 20.45 -5.26 5.60
CA ARG A 75 19.95 -4.46 6.72
C ARG A 75 20.93 -3.35 7.07
N ALA A 76 20.40 -2.14 7.25
CA ALA A 76 21.18 -0.94 7.49
C ALA A 76 20.57 -0.14 8.65
N VAL A 77 21.37 0.10 9.68
CA VAL A 77 20.91 0.80 10.91
C VAL A 77 20.77 2.30 10.69
N ASP A 78 21.54 2.87 9.78
CA ASP A 78 21.54 4.28 9.38
C ASP A 78 20.24 4.69 8.66
N GLY A 79 19.69 3.83 7.80
CA GLY A 79 18.40 4.05 7.13
C GLY A 79 17.17 3.75 7.98
N THR A 80 17.34 3.11 9.14
CA THR A 80 16.21 2.61 9.95
C THR A 80 15.36 3.75 10.54
N ALA A 81 15.97 4.86 10.93
CA ALA A 81 15.23 6.02 11.46
C ALA A 81 14.35 6.67 10.38
N ALA A 82 14.89 6.89 9.18
CA ALA A 82 14.13 7.45 8.06
C ALA A 82 12.97 6.52 7.63
N ALA A 83 13.21 5.20 7.67
CA ALA A 83 12.19 4.22 7.40
C ALA A 83 11.05 4.26 8.44
N LEU A 84 11.41 4.40 9.72
CA LEU A 84 10.44 4.53 10.81
C LEU A 84 9.63 5.82 10.71
N ASP A 85 10.27 6.95 10.40
CA ASP A 85 9.58 8.23 10.19
C ASP A 85 8.57 8.14 9.04
N THR A 86 8.97 7.52 7.93
CA THR A 86 8.10 7.31 6.76
C THR A 86 6.89 6.44 7.11
N ILE A 87 7.11 5.32 7.81
CA ILE A 87 6.02 4.43 8.24
C ILE A 87 5.10 5.15 9.24
N SER A 88 5.67 5.91 10.18
CA SER A 88 4.90 6.68 11.17
C SER A 88 4.02 7.73 10.50
N ALA A 89 4.53 8.44 9.49
CA ALA A 89 3.76 9.40 8.71
C ALA A 89 2.57 8.74 7.99
N ARG A 90 2.81 7.58 7.33
CA ARG A 90 1.75 6.80 6.67
C ARG A 90 0.68 6.31 7.66
N LEU A 91 1.08 5.91 8.88
CA LEU A 91 0.15 5.49 9.92
C LEU A 91 -0.77 6.65 10.35
N VAL A 92 -0.19 7.82 10.62
CA VAL A 92 -0.97 9.01 11.02
C VAL A 92 -1.97 9.42 9.93
N GLU A 93 -1.56 9.35 8.66
CA GLU A 93 -2.45 9.62 7.52
C GLU A 93 -3.59 8.59 7.45
N SER A 94 -3.28 7.29 7.56
CA SER A 94 -4.28 6.23 7.53
C SER A 94 -5.28 6.30 8.70
N GLU A 95 -4.83 6.68 9.90
CA GLU A 95 -5.72 6.89 11.06
C GLU A 95 -6.70 8.05 10.82
N LYS A 96 -6.21 9.14 10.20
CA LYS A 96 -7.04 10.29 9.84
C LYS A 96 -8.10 9.92 8.81
N GLU A 97 -7.71 9.19 7.76
CA GLU A 97 -8.64 8.71 6.73
C GLU A 97 -9.70 7.78 7.32
N ASN A 98 -9.31 6.84 8.18
CA ASN A 98 -10.24 5.94 8.86
C ASN A 98 -11.25 6.68 9.74
N LYS A 99 -10.80 7.70 10.48
CA LYS A 99 -11.70 8.52 11.31
C LYS A 99 -12.71 9.26 10.45
N LEU A 100 -12.26 9.84 9.33
CA LEU A 100 -13.13 10.54 8.38
C LEU A 100 -14.13 9.57 7.74
N LEU A 101 -13.67 8.38 7.33
CA LEU A 101 -14.52 7.36 6.72
C LEU A 101 -15.60 6.87 7.68
N LYS A 102 -15.24 6.58 8.95
CA LYS A 102 -16.20 6.21 9.99
C LYS A 102 -17.25 7.29 10.22
N ALA A 103 -16.86 8.56 10.21
CA ALA A 103 -17.80 9.68 10.35
C ALA A 103 -18.76 9.76 9.15
N GLN A 104 -18.27 9.56 7.93
CA GLN A 104 -19.11 9.52 6.73
C GLN A 104 -20.10 8.34 6.76
N VAL A 105 -19.65 7.16 7.18
CA VAL A 105 -20.52 5.99 7.32
C VAL A 105 -21.60 6.24 8.38
N SER A 106 -21.25 6.80 9.54
CA SER A 106 -22.24 7.16 10.58
C SER A 106 -23.29 8.12 10.01
N ALA A 107 -22.85 9.20 9.35
CA ALA A 107 -23.76 10.17 8.76
C ALA A 107 -24.64 9.58 7.65
N ALA A 108 -24.12 8.64 6.86
CA ALA A 108 -24.88 7.94 5.83
C ALA A 108 -25.94 7.02 6.45
N THR A 109 -25.58 6.26 7.48
CA THR A 109 -26.52 5.41 8.23
C THR A 109 -27.61 6.24 8.90
N GLU A 110 -27.26 7.29 9.63
CA GLU A 110 -28.23 8.19 10.29
C GLU A 110 -29.21 8.81 9.29
N ARG A 111 -28.70 9.19 8.10
CA ARG A 111 -29.54 9.69 7.01
C ARG A 111 -30.47 8.60 6.47
N SER A 112 -29.99 7.37 6.31
CA SER A 112 -30.80 6.25 5.86
C SER A 112 -31.91 5.92 6.84
N ASP A 113 -31.60 5.85 8.14
CA ASP A 113 -32.58 5.59 9.21
C ASP A 113 -33.68 6.66 9.21
N PHE A 114 -33.30 7.94 9.10
CA PHE A 114 -34.27 9.04 8.99
C PHE A 114 -35.18 8.91 7.76
N ILE A 115 -34.63 8.52 6.60
CA ILE A 115 -35.41 8.32 5.38
C ILE A 115 -36.38 7.14 5.56
N GLU A 116 -35.94 6.06 6.21
CA GLU A 116 -36.77 4.89 6.48
C GLU A 116 -37.95 5.25 7.39
N ASP A 117 -37.70 6.01 8.47
CA ASP A 117 -38.75 6.51 9.36
C ASP A 117 -39.76 7.40 8.61
N CYS A 118 -39.28 8.30 7.75
CA CYS A 118 -40.13 9.16 6.93
C CYS A 118 -41.00 8.34 5.96
N ILE A 119 -40.45 7.29 5.35
CA ILE A 119 -41.19 6.41 4.43
C ILE A 119 -42.25 5.63 5.21
N ALA A 120 -41.92 5.10 6.39
CA ALA A 120 -42.87 4.38 7.24
C ALA A 120 -44.06 5.26 7.65
N GLU A 121 -43.80 6.51 8.06
CA GLU A 121 -44.86 7.46 8.40
C GLU A 121 -45.76 7.78 7.20
N MET A 122 -45.17 8.04 6.01
CA MET A 122 -45.94 8.27 4.79
C MET A 122 -46.76 7.04 4.38
N ALA A 123 -46.22 5.83 4.53
CA ALA A 123 -46.94 4.59 4.22
C ALA A 123 -48.16 4.41 5.12
N VAL A 124 -48.06 4.73 6.41
CA VAL A 124 -49.21 4.73 7.33
C VAL A 124 -50.29 5.71 6.86
N GLN A 125 -49.91 6.92 6.44
CA GLN A 125 -50.87 7.91 5.94
C GLN A 125 -51.57 7.47 4.65
N VAL A 126 -50.85 6.81 3.72
CA VAL A 126 -51.39 6.39 2.42
C VAL A 126 -52.28 5.16 2.54
N TYR A 127 -51.96 4.20 3.42
CA TYR A 127 -52.66 2.92 3.50
C TYR A 127 -53.70 2.82 4.63
N ASN A 128 -53.74 3.74 5.61
CA ASN A 128 -54.79 3.74 6.65
C ASN A 128 -56.14 4.32 6.19
N ASP A 129 -56.22 4.99 5.05
CA ASP A 129 -57.47 5.55 4.52
C ASP A 129 -58.36 4.51 3.79
N GLU A 130 -57.97 3.22 3.75
CA GLU A 130 -58.73 2.13 3.09
C GLU A 130 -59.41 1.11 4.03
N VAL A 131 -59.65 1.43 5.32
CA VAL A 131 -60.48 0.60 6.23
C VAL A 131 -61.61 1.37 6.89
#